data_AF-A0A7S3ZPL6-F1
#
_entry.id   AF-A0A7S3ZPL6-F1
#
_cell.length_a   1.000
_cell.length_b   1.000
_cell.length_c   1.000
_cell.angle_alpha   90.00
_cell.angle_beta   90.00
_cell.angle_gamma   90.00
#
_symmetry.space_group_name_H-M   'P 1'
#
loop_
_entity.id
_entity.type
_entity.pdbx_description
1 polymer ?
#
loop_
_entity_poly.entity_id
_entity_poly.type
_entity_poly.pdbx_seq_one_letter_code
_entity_poly.pdbx_strand_id
1 'polypeptide(L)'
;MHRLTESIIDNATIILIIAHPDDEAMFFYPTISRAKRLHIICLSNGGYDGLGEQREKELQRAARRLGASATCVNNAALQDGPHAWDPSVVAANVGPWLHAGAVVVTFDRYGASGHANHVAVYHGVRRLAQTRRDCRFYALETAPHYRRYIGAFDVLCAAVRARFDPRPCLVQCP
;
A
#
# COMPACT_ATOMS: atom_id res chain seq x y z
N MET A 1 7.73 18.66 1.39
CA MET A 1 7.31 17.25 1.29
C MET A 1 8.22 16.53 0.31
N HIS A 2 9.00 15.54 0.76
CA HIS A 2 9.78 14.70 -0.15
C HIS A 2 8.87 13.63 -0.77
N ARG A 3 8.93 13.47 -2.10
CA ARG A 3 8.22 12.43 -2.85
C ARG A 3 9.16 11.24 -3.07
N LEU A 4 8.60 10.06 -3.27
CA LEU A 4 9.39 8.89 -3.65
C LEU A 4 10.01 9.11 -5.05
N THR A 5 11.32 8.94 -5.18
CA THR A 5 12.05 9.10 -6.46
C THR A 5 12.36 7.74 -7.08
N GLU A 6 12.57 7.72 -8.40
CA GLU A 6 12.99 6.51 -9.14
C GLU A 6 14.29 5.91 -8.58
N SER A 7 15.25 6.76 -8.20
CA SER A 7 16.50 6.32 -7.57
C SER A 7 16.30 5.58 -6.24
N ILE A 8 15.26 5.93 -5.47
CA ILE A 8 14.94 5.22 -4.23
C ILE A 8 14.28 3.87 -4.55
N ILE A 9 13.39 3.85 -5.55
CA ILE A 9 12.70 2.63 -6.00
C ILE A 9 13.69 1.57 -6.49
N ASP A 10 14.74 2.01 -7.20
CA ASP A 10 15.74 1.10 -7.78
C ASP A 10 16.73 0.53 -6.77
N ASN A 11 17.04 1.27 -5.70
CA ASN A 11 18.16 0.94 -4.80
C ASN A 11 17.72 0.47 -3.40
N ALA A 12 16.44 0.61 -3.05
CA ALA A 12 15.93 0.25 -1.73
C ALA A 12 15.04 -1.00 -1.77
N THR A 13 14.93 -1.67 -0.62
CA THR A 13 13.88 -2.67 -0.42
C THR A 13 12.58 -1.95 -0.11
N ILE A 14 11.58 -2.14 -0.96
CA ILE A 14 10.24 -1.61 -0.76
C ILE A 14 9.41 -2.66 -0.03
N ILE A 15 8.83 -2.25 1.09
CA ILE A 15 7.83 -3.01 1.82
C ILE A 15 6.50 -2.32 1.61
N LEU A 16 5.61 -2.94 0.83
CA LEU A 16 4.26 -2.45 0.59
C LEU A 16 3.32 -3.04 1.64
N ILE A 17 2.65 -2.19 2.41
CA ILE A 17 1.66 -2.59 3.42
C ILE A 17 0.25 -2.32 2.87
N ILE A 18 -0.53 -3.38 2.68
CA ILE A 18 -1.92 -3.35 2.19
C ILE A 18 -2.87 -4.03 3.18
N ALA A 19 -4.16 -3.72 3.06
CA ALA A 19 -5.18 -4.31 3.92
C ALA A 19 -5.63 -5.68 3.38
N HIS A 20 -5.89 -5.76 2.08
CA HIS A 20 -6.49 -6.92 1.43
C HIS A 20 -5.73 -7.33 0.16
N PRO A 21 -5.88 -8.58 -0.29
CA PRO A 21 -5.51 -8.94 -1.66
C PRO A 21 -6.21 -8.01 -2.67
N ASP A 22 -5.59 -7.78 -3.82
CA ASP A 22 -6.04 -6.90 -4.92
C ASP A 22 -5.71 -5.41 -4.73
N ASP A 23 -5.49 -4.94 -3.50
CA ASP A 23 -5.09 -3.55 -3.23
C ASP A 23 -3.79 -3.17 -3.95
N GLU A 24 -2.84 -4.11 -4.07
CA GLU A 24 -1.55 -3.88 -4.72
C GLU A 24 -1.71 -3.57 -6.20
N ALA A 25 -2.61 -4.28 -6.88
CA ALA A 25 -2.89 -4.11 -8.29
C ALA A 25 -3.79 -2.89 -8.54
N MET A 26 -4.77 -2.68 -7.66
CA MET A 26 -5.76 -1.61 -7.80
C MET A 26 -5.17 -0.21 -7.52
N PHE A 27 -4.33 -0.08 -6.50
CA PHE A 27 -3.85 1.23 -6.06
C PHE A 27 -2.34 1.46 -6.27
N PHE A 28 -1.53 0.40 -6.26
CA PHE A 28 -0.07 0.53 -6.20
C PHE A 28 0.66 0.07 -7.46
N TYR A 29 -0.03 -0.52 -8.44
CA TYR A 29 0.58 -1.12 -9.65
C TYR A 29 1.63 -0.23 -10.35
N PRO A 30 1.37 1.06 -10.63
CA PRO A 30 2.36 1.92 -11.30
C PRO A 30 3.67 2.09 -10.50
N THR A 31 3.58 2.01 -9.17
CA THR A 31 4.72 2.13 -8.27
C THR A 31 5.47 0.80 -8.16
N ILE A 32 4.75 -0.30 -7.95
CA ILE A 32 5.37 -1.61 -7.70
C ILE A 32 5.96 -2.24 -8.96
N SER A 33 5.43 -1.94 -10.15
CA SER A 33 5.93 -2.48 -11.42
C SER A 33 7.37 -2.08 -11.74
N ARG A 34 7.88 -1.00 -11.12
CA ARG A 34 9.26 -0.52 -11.26
C ARG A 34 10.17 -0.97 -10.11
N ALA A 35 9.62 -1.53 -9.04
CA ALA A 35 10.38 -1.89 -7.85
C ALA A 35 11.20 -3.16 -8.11
N LYS A 36 12.53 -3.07 -7.98
CA LYS A 36 13.42 -4.23 -8.15
C LYS A 36 13.40 -5.18 -6.95
N ARG A 37 13.13 -4.64 -5.75
CA ARG A 37 13.12 -5.37 -4.48
C ARG A 37 11.83 -5.06 -3.74
N LEU A 38 10.80 -5.85 -4.01
CA LEU A 38 9.47 -5.65 -3.43
C LEU A 38 9.05 -6.82 -2.54
N HIS A 39 8.56 -6.48 -1.37
CA HIS A 39 7.88 -7.40 -0.46
C HIS A 39 6.52 -6.81 -0.08
N ILE A 40 5.45 -7.57 -0.30
CA ILE A 40 4.07 -7.14 -0.05
C ILE A 40 3.60 -7.81 1.24
N ILE A 41 3.22 -7.01 2.23
CA ILE A 41 2.60 -7.47 3.47
C ILE A 41 1.12 -7.13 3.41
N CYS A 42 0.30 -8.17 3.35
CA CYS A 42 -1.14 -8.07 3.39
C CYS A 42 -1.64 -8.42 4.80
N LEU A 43 -2.41 -7.54 5.44
CA LEU A 43 -2.80 -7.73 6.84
C LEU A 43 -3.96 -8.72 7.01
N SER A 44 -4.85 -8.81 6.02
CA SER A 44 -5.99 -9.71 6.00
C SER A 44 -6.04 -10.47 4.69
N ASN A 45 -6.54 -11.71 4.69
CA ASN A 45 -6.71 -12.46 3.44
C ASN A 45 -7.95 -12.02 2.63
N GLY A 46 -8.69 -11.00 3.09
CA GLY A 46 -9.88 -10.53 2.39
C GLY A 46 -11.03 -11.54 2.43
N GLY A 47 -11.10 -12.34 3.49
CA GLY A 47 -12.01 -13.47 3.63
C GLY A 47 -13.46 -13.11 4.01
N TYR A 48 -13.89 -11.85 3.88
CA TYR A 48 -15.26 -11.43 4.24
C TYR A 48 -16.34 -12.26 3.52
N ASP A 49 -16.10 -12.59 2.24
CA ASP A 49 -17.00 -13.43 1.42
C ASP A 49 -16.66 -14.93 1.47
N GLY A 50 -15.80 -15.36 2.40
CA GLY A 50 -15.37 -16.76 2.53
C GLY A 50 -14.30 -17.22 1.51
N LEU A 51 -13.79 -16.33 0.68
CA LEU A 51 -12.82 -16.63 -0.39
C LEU A 51 -11.35 -16.36 -0.01
N GLY A 52 -11.06 -16.13 1.27
CA GLY A 52 -9.75 -15.61 1.70
C GLY A 52 -8.55 -16.48 1.32
N GLU A 53 -8.65 -17.81 1.41
CA GLU A 53 -7.57 -18.72 1.02
C GLU A 53 -7.27 -18.65 -0.49
N GLN A 54 -8.31 -18.50 -1.31
CA GLN A 54 -8.14 -18.34 -2.75
C GLN A 54 -7.48 -17.00 -3.08
N ARG A 55 -7.96 -15.91 -2.47
CA ARG A 55 -7.42 -14.56 -2.67
C ARG A 55 -5.95 -14.45 -2.23
N GLU A 56 -5.57 -15.14 -1.15
CA GLU A 56 -4.17 -15.23 -0.75
C GLU A 56 -3.29 -15.92 -1.81
N LYS A 57 -3.76 -17.04 -2.37
CA LYS A 57 -3.04 -17.73 -3.46
C LYS A 57 -2.93 -16.85 -4.72
N GLU A 58 -3.97 -16.07 -5.01
CA GLU A 58 -3.99 -15.12 -6.13
C GLU A 58 -2.96 -13.99 -5.92
N LEU A 59 -2.94 -13.37 -4.74
CA LEU A 59 -1.95 -12.37 -4.35
C LEU A 59 -0.51 -12.90 -4.47
N GLN A 60 -0.25 -14.10 -3.95
CA GLN A 60 1.08 -14.72 -4.06
C GLN A 60 1.47 -14.98 -5.53
N ARG A 61 0.52 -15.39 -6.38
CA ARG A 61 0.75 -15.58 -7.82
C ARG A 61 1.02 -14.25 -8.52
N ALA A 62 0.26 -13.21 -8.20
CA ALA A 62 0.43 -11.86 -8.75
C ALA A 62 1.80 -11.29 -8.37
N ALA A 63 2.19 -11.39 -7.10
CA ALA A 63 3.50 -10.94 -6.61
C ALA A 63 4.66 -11.68 -7.32
N ARG A 64 4.57 -13.01 -7.47
CA ARG A 64 5.59 -13.78 -8.20
C ARG A 64 5.76 -13.32 -9.65
N ARG A 65 4.68 -12.95 -10.34
CA ARG A 65 4.74 -12.41 -11.72
C ARG A 65 5.47 -11.06 -11.80
N LEU A 66 5.48 -10.31 -10.70
CA LEU A 66 6.22 -9.05 -10.57
C LEU A 66 7.66 -9.23 -10.06
N GLY A 67 8.13 -10.47 -9.88
CA GLY A 67 9.43 -10.73 -9.24
C GLY A 67 9.46 -10.37 -7.75
N ALA A 68 8.29 -10.24 -7.13
CA ALA A 68 8.11 -9.86 -5.74
C ALA A 68 7.69 -11.08 -4.88
N SER A 69 7.71 -10.89 -3.57
CA SER A 69 7.10 -11.83 -2.62
C SER A 69 5.93 -11.16 -1.92
N ALA A 70 4.91 -11.94 -1.59
CA ALA A 70 3.77 -11.49 -0.81
C ALA A 70 3.54 -12.44 0.37
N THR A 71 3.20 -11.87 1.51
CA THR A 71 2.85 -12.60 2.72
C THR A 71 1.57 -12.04 3.30
N CYS A 72 0.64 -12.92 3.62
CA CYS A 72 -0.59 -12.58 4.30
C CYS A 72 -0.45 -12.89 5.79
N VAL A 73 -0.60 -11.87 6.64
CA VAL A 73 -0.49 -12.01 8.10
C VAL A 73 -1.74 -12.69 8.66
N ASN A 74 -2.91 -12.28 8.15
CA ASN A 74 -4.22 -12.81 8.50
C ASN A 74 -4.47 -12.95 10.02
N ASN A 75 -4.18 -11.89 10.78
CA ASN A 75 -4.41 -11.88 12.23
C ASN A 75 -5.92 -11.88 12.54
N ALA A 76 -6.37 -12.64 13.54
CA ALA A 76 -7.77 -12.67 13.97
C ALA A 76 -8.36 -11.30 14.35
N ALA A 77 -7.52 -10.36 14.80
CA ALA A 77 -7.92 -8.99 15.12
C ALA A 77 -7.97 -8.05 13.90
N LEU A 78 -7.49 -8.50 12.73
CA LEU A 78 -7.42 -7.74 11.48
C LEU A 78 -8.20 -8.46 10.36
N GLN A 79 -9.38 -8.98 10.69
CA GLN A 79 -10.24 -9.62 9.69
C GLN A 79 -10.98 -8.60 8.84
N ASP A 80 -11.19 -8.95 7.58
CA ASP A 80 -11.89 -8.10 6.63
C ASP A 80 -13.35 -7.87 7.04
N GLY A 81 -13.89 -6.69 6.71
CA GLY A 81 -15.23 -6.28 7.05
C GLY A 81 -15.39 -4.76 7.16
N PRO A 82 -16.61 -4.28 7.50
CA PRO A 82 -16.93 -2.85 7.53
C PRO A 82 -16.35 -2.10 8.74
N HIS A 83 -15.84 -2.81 9.74
CA HIS A 83 -15.37 -2.25 11.00
C HIS A 83 -13.93 -1.77 10.87
N ALA A 84 -13.60 -0.64 11.52
CA ALA A 84 -12.22 -0.15 11.57
C ALA A 84 -11.35 -1.04 12.46
N TRP A 85 -10.16 -1.41 11.98
CA TRP A 85 -9.14 -2.05 12.80
C TRP A 85 -8.50 -1.08 13.80
N ASP A 86 -7.98 -1.61 14.91
CA ASP A 86 -7.17 -0.82 15.84
C ASP A 86 -5.78 -0.53 15.23
N PRO A 87 -5.42 0.76 15.04
CA PRO A 87 -4.11 1.15 14.51
C PRO A 87 -2.91 0.62 15.32
N SER A 88 -3.09 0.37 16.61
CA SER A 88 -2.05 -0.18 17.49
C SER A 88 -1.77 -1.65 17.16
N VAL A 89 -2.83 -2.42 16.88
CA VAL A 89 -2.73 -3.82 16.43
C VAL A 89 -2.10 -3.88 15.03
N VAL A 90 -2.48 -2.97 14.13
CA VAL A 90 -1.83 -2.81 12.83
C VAL A 90 -0.33 -2.59 13.00
N ALA A 91 0.06 -1.60 13.82
CA ALA A 91 1.47 -1.28 14.06
C ALA A 91 2.25 -2.48 14.61
N ALA A 92 1.67 -3.23 15.54
CA ALA A 92 2.27 -4.42 16.14
C ALA A 92 2.49 -5.56 15.11
N ASN A 93 1.59 -5.71 14.14
CA ASN A 93 1.71 -6.73 13.10
C ASN A 93 2.61 -6.30 11.94
N VAL A 94 2.76 -5.00 11.68
CA VAL A 94 3.66 -4.46 10.63
C VAL A 94 5.11 -4.38 11.10
N GLY A 95 5.34 -3.97 12.35
CA GLY A 95 6.68 -3.73 12.91
C GLY A 95 7.71 -4.85 12.68
N PRO A 96 7.37 -6.13 12.88
CA PRO A 96 8.29 -7.26 12.68
C PRO A 96 8.82 -7.41 11.25
N TRP A 97 8.11 -6.87 10.25
CA TRP A 97 8.53 -6.94 8.84
C TRP A 97 9.53 -5.85 8.46
N LEU A 98 9.67 -4.81 9.30
CA LEU A 98 10.48 -3.63 9.00
C LEU A 98 11.93 -3.80 9.43
N HIS A 99 12.85 -3.59 8.50
CA HIS A 99 14.30 -3.57 8.72
C HIS A 99 14.92 -2.21 8.40
N ALA A 100 16.11 -1.96 8.94
CA ALA A 100 16.84 -0.72 8.71
C ALA A 100 17.09 -0.50 7.21
N GLY A 101 16.83 0.72 6.73
CA GLY A 101 16.95 1.11 5.33
C GLY A 101 15.72 0.82 4.46
N ALA A 102 14.71 0.10 4.99
CA ALA A 102 13.49 -0.20 4.25
C ALA A 102 12.69 1.05 3.88
N VAL A 103 12.07 1.01 2.71
CA VAL A 103 11.10 2.00 2.23
C VAL A 103 9.72 1.40 2.39
N VAL A 104 8.95 1.94 3.33
CA VAL A 104 7.59 1.47 3.64
C VAL A 104 6.60 2.30 2.84
N VAL A 105 5.72 1.64 2.09
CA VAL A 105 4.67 2.28 1.28
C VAL A 105 3.31 1.79 1.76
N THR A 106 2.34 2.68 1.89
CA THR A 106 0.96 2.32 2.26
C THR A 106 -0.06 3.37 1.79
N PHE A 107 -1.32 3.25 2.19
CA PHE A 107 -2.40 4.22 1.93
C PHE A 107 -2.14 5.59 2.58
N ASP A 108 -2.87 6.63 2.20
CA ASP A 108 -2.94 7.88 2.99
C ASP A 108 -4.07 7.86 4.02
N ARG A 109 -4.24 9.01 4.68
CA ARG A 109 -5.28 9.29 5.67
C ARG A 109 -6.71 9.05 5.20
N TYR A 110 -6.95 8.99 3.90
CA TYR A 110 -8.28 8.74 3.33
C TYR A 110 -8.48 7.28 2.93
N GLY A 111 -7.43 6.44 3.00
CA GLY A 111 -7.54 5.03 2.70
C GLY A 111 -7.83 4.73 1.22
N ALA A 112 -7.43 5.61 0.30
CA ALA A 112 -7.70 5.56 -1.15
C ALA A 112 -9.19 5.61 -1.55
N SER A 113 -9.98 4.63 -1.09
CA SER A 113 -11.42 4.52 -1.33
C SER A 113 -12.28 5.07 -0.19
N GLY A 114 -11.72 5.23 1.01
CA GLY A 114 -12.45 5.50 2.25
C GLY A 114 -12.71 4.24 3.10
N HIS A 115 -12.21 3.08 2.69
CA HIS A 115 -12.42 1.84 3.44
C HIS A 115 -11.78 1.91 4.84
N ALA A 116 -12.53 1.51 5.88
CA ALA A 116 -12.12 1.64 7.27
C ALA A 116 -10.78 0.94 7.57
N ASN A 117 -10.57 -0.25 7.00
CA ASN A 117 -9.31 -0.99 7.13
C ASN A 117 -8.14 -0.22 6.52
N HIS A 118 -8.29 0.41 5.35
CA HIS A 118 -7.20 1.15 4.70
C HIS A 118 -6.78 2.37 5.53
N VAL A 119 -7.77 3.07 6.10
CA VAL A 119 -7.55 4.18 7.03
C VAL A 119 -6.82 3.70 8.29
N ALA A 120 -7.22 2.56 8.85
CA ALA A 120 -6.54 1.95 10.00
C ALA A 120 -5.09 1.56 9.66
N VAL A 121 -4.83 1.03 8.46
CA VAL A 121 -3.47 0.75 7.98
C VAL A 121 -2.62 2.01 7.98
N TYR A 122 -3.11 3.11 7.39
CA TYR A 122 -2.39 4.38 7.41
C TYR A 122 -2.04 4.83 8.83
N HIS A 123 -3.01 4.79 9.75
CA HIS A 123 -2.77 5.22 11.13
C HIS A 123 -1.77 4.32 11.88
N GLY A 124 -1.79 3.00 11.64
CA GLY A 124 -0.84 2.08 12.25
C GLY A 124 0.58 2.27 11.71
N VAL A 125 0.73 2.43 10.39
CA VAL A 125 2.04 2.71 9.77
C VAL A 125 2.56 4.08 10.17
N ARG A 126 1.71 5.10 10.29
CA ARG A 126 2.10 6.43 10.79
C ARG A 126 2.63 6.38 12.22
N ARG A 127 2.05 5.54 13.10
CA ARG A 127 2.60 5.33 14.45
C ARG A 127 4.03 4.77 14.40
N LEU A 128 4.30 3.82 13.51
CA LEU A 128 5.66 3.29 13.29
C LEU A 128 6.59 4.38 12.73
N ALA A 129 6.12 5.26 11.86
CA ALA A 129 6.93 6.36 11.32
C ALA A 129 7.40 7.37 12.40
N GLN A 130 6.64 7.48 13.50
CA GLN A 130 7.01 8.33 14.63
C GLN A 130 8.14 7.74 15.48
N THR A 131 8.25 6.40 15.52
CA THR A 131 9.20 5.69 16.40
C THR A 131 10.40 5.12 15.65
N ARG A 132 10.25 4.72 14.38
CA ARG A 132 11.29 4.13 13.53
C ARG A 132 11.96 5.21 12.67
N ARG A 133 13.19 5.58 13.04
CA ARG A 133 14.03 6.53 12.26
C ARG A 133 14.92 5.84 11.23
N ASP A 134 15.04 4.53 11.33
CA ASP A 134 15.84 3.67 10.45
C ASP A 134 15.10 3.29 9.15
N CYS A 135 13.81 3.59 9.04
CA CYS A 135 13.00 3.34 7.84
C CYS A 135 12.49 4.67 7.24
N ARG A 136 12.15 4.64 5.95
CA ARG A 136 11.49 5.76 5.25
C ARG A 136 10.05 5.39 4.93
N PHE A 137 9.10 6.24 5.30
CA PHE A 137 7.67 5.96 5.15
C PHE A 137 7.03 6.86 4.11
N TYR A 138 6.25 6.27 3.20
CA TYR A 138 5.51 6.96 2.14
C TYR A 138 4.06 6.49 2.09
N ALA A 139 3.17 7.42 1.77
CA ALA A 139 1.73 7.20 1.68
C ALA A 139 1.21 7.57 0.28
N LEU A 140 0.23 6.81 -0.21
CA LEU A 140 -0.48 7.06 -1.45
C LEU A 140 -1.29 8.34 -1.39
N GLU A 141 -0.97 9.33 -2.23
CA GLU A 141 -1.77 10.53 -2.39
C GLU A 141 -3.09 10.15 -3.08
N THR A 142 -4.18 10.07 -2.32
CA THR A 142 -5.51 9.75 -2.85
C THR A 142 -5.91 10.77 -3.91
N ALA A 143 -6.23 10.26 -5.11
CA ALA A 143 -6.76 11.09 -6.18
C ALA A 143 -8.16 11.61 -5.80
N PRO A 144 -8.48 12.88 -6.09
CA PRO A 144 -9.75 13.45 -5.67
C PRO A 144 -10.95 12.71 -6.27
N HIS A 145 -12.01 12.53 -5.46
CA HIS A 145 -13.18 11.70 -5.75
C HIS A 145 -13.88 11.99 -7.09
N TYR A 146 -13.79 13.23 -7.61
CA TYR A 146 -14.41 13.60 -8.90
C TYR A 146 -13.85 12.81 -10.09
N ARG A 147 -12.62 12.29 -9.99
CA ARG A 147 -11.99 11.51 -11.06
C ARG A 147 -12.72 10.19 -11.36
N ARG A 148 -13.49 9.67 -10.39
CA ARG A 148 -14.36 8.49 -10.56
C ARG A 148 -15.54 8.75 -11.51
N TYR A 149 -15.87 10.01 -11.78
CA TYR A 149 -17.06 10.41 -12.56
C TYR A 149 -16.74 11.01 -13.94
N ILE A 150 -15.45 11.18 -14.30
CA ILE A 150 -15.05 11.84 -15.55
C ILE A 150 -14.60 10.86 -16.67
N GLY A 151 -14.73 9.55 -16.44
CA GLY A 151 -14.56 8.52 -17.49
C GLY A 151 -13.24 8.61 -18.26
N ALA A 152 -13.28 8.57 -19.60
CA ALA A 152 -12.08 8.64 -20.45
C ALA A 152 -11.26 9.94 -20.26
N PHE A 153 -11.88 11.01 -19.76
CA PHE A 153 -11.18 12.25 -19.42
C PHE A 153 -10.23 12.05 -18.24
N ASP A 154 -10.49 11.08 -17.37
CA ASP A 154 -9.57 10.71 -16.30
C ASP A 154 -8.25 10.16 -16.84
N VAL A 155 -8.33 9.30 -17.87
CA VAL A 155 -7.18 8.73 -18.56
C VAL A 155 -6.38 9.83 -19.24
N LEU A 156 -7.05 10.81 -19.87
CA LEU A 156 -6.40 11.97 -20.47
C LEU A 156 -5.71 12.84 -19.41
N CYS A 157 -6.38 13.18 -18.31
CA CYS A 157 -5.80 13.93 -17.20
C CYS A 157 -4.64 13.17 -16.54
N ALA A 158 -4.73 11.84 -16.40
CA ALA A 158 -3.66 11.00 -15.89
C ALA A 158 -2.46 10.98 -16.85
N ALA A 159 -2.69 10.86 -18.16
CA ALA A 159 -1.65 10.88 -19.18
C ALA A 159 -0.96 12.24 -19.28
N VAL A 160 -1.73 13.34 -19.24
CA VAL A 160 -1.19 14.71 -19.19
C VAL A 160 -0.37 14.90 -17.92
N ARG A 161 -0.89 14.49 -16.76
CA ARG A 161 -0.17 14.62 -15.49
C ARG A 161 1.09 13.75 -15.46
N ALA A 162 1.05 12.52 -15.96
CA ALA A 162 2.24 11.67 -16.09
C ALA A 162 3.28 12.26 -17.07
N ARG A 163 2.85 13.05 -18.05
CA ARG A 163 3.74 13.75 -18.99
C ARG A 163 4.41 14.99 -18.39
N PHE A 164 3.77 15.66 -17.43
CA PHE A 164 4.30 16.85 -16.78
C PHE A 164 4.93 16.59 -15.39
N ASP A 165 4.50 15.54 -14.69
CA ASP A 165 5.08 15.05 -13.43
C ASP A 165 5.03 13.52 -13.41
N PRO A 166 6.05 12.83 -13.97
CA PRO A 166 6.09 11.37 -14.05
C PRO A 166 6.34 10.69 -12.69
N ARG A 167 6.47 11.46 -11.60
CA ARG A 167 6.85 10.92 -10.29
C ARG A 167 5.66 10.19 -9.63
N PRO A 168 5.91 9.13 -8.86
CA PRO A 168 4.88 8.43 -8.11
C PRO A 168 4.05 9.38 -7.24
N CYS A 169 2.74 9.16 -7.15
CA CYS A 169 1.84 9.87 -6.24
C CYS A 169 2.04 9.40 -4.79
N LEU A 170 3.28 9.28 -4.34
CA LEU A 170 3.66 8.85 -2.99
C LEU A 170 4.34 10.01 -2.26
N VAL A 171 3.76 10.43 -1.15
CA VAL A 171 4.28 11.51 -0.30
C VAL A 171 4.82 10.94 1.00
N GLN A 172 5.92 11.48 1.50
CA GLN A 172 6.47 11.05 2.78
C GLN A 172 5.43 11.20 3.89
N CYS A 173 5.27 10.16 4.71
CA CYS A 173 4.34 10.18 5.84
C CYS A 173 4.83 11.22 6.87
N PRO A 174 3.95 12.12 7.35
CA PRO A 174 4.32 13.13 8.35
C PRO A 174 4.58 12.52 9.73
#